data_AF-A0A2Z6N8V1-F1
#
_entry.id   AF-A0A2Z6N8V1-F1
#
_cell.length_a   1.000
_cell.length_b   1.000
_cell.length_c   1.000
_cell.angle_alpha   90.00
_cell.angle_beta   90.00
_cell.angle_gamma   90.00
#
_symmetry.space_group_name_H-M   'P 1'
#
loop_
_entity.id
_entity.type
_entity.pdbx_description
1 polymer ?
#
loop_
_entity_poly.entity_id
_entity_poly.type
_entity_poly.pdbx_seq_one_letter_code
_entity_poly.pdbx_strand_id
1 'polypeptide(L)'
;MASRITSKSESSESNNTRAVSIESLPTDVLREVVGIVASESIVDLHNVKLCSKFLCKLTEEKDTQQRVSFHNEGLRHYFNNPEGDVDGGGLQRLKTAAESDHKCAK
;
A
#
# COMPACT_ATOMS: atom_id res chain seq x y z
N MET A 1 0.81 19.09 45.63
CA MET A 1 -0.47 18.41 45.33
C MET A 1 -0.70 18.54 43.82
N ALA A 2 -0.80 17.40 43.13
CA ALA A 2 -0.95 17.33 41.69
C ALA A 2 -2.41 17.54 41.28
N SER A 3 -2.63 18.06 40.06
CA SER A 3 -3.86 17.77 39.33
C SER A 3 -3.56 17.60 37.84
N ARG A 4 -3.76 16.37 37.37
CA ARG A 4 -3.73 15.97 35.95
C ARG A 4 -5.12 16.17 35.38
N ILE A 5 -5.23 16.93 34.31
CA ILE A 5 -6.36 16.88 33.39
C ILE A 5 -6.08 15.75 32.39
N THR A 6 -6.66 14.57 32.64
CA THR A 6 -6.76 13.53 31.62
C THR A 6 -8.02 13.78 30.82
N SER A 7 -7.86 14.32 29.60
CA SER A 7 -8.93 14.39 28.62
C SER A 7 -9.45 13.00 28.34
N LYS A 8 -10.68 12.74 28.79
CA LYS A 8 -11.43 11.52 28.57
C LYS A 8 -11.94 11.58 27.13
N SER A 9 -11.32 10.83 26.23
CA SER A 9 -11.83 10.63 24.88
C SER A 9 -13.12 9.83 24.97
N GLU A 10 -14.25 10.51 24.89
CA GLU A 10 -15.57 9.90 24.71
C GLU A 10 -15.64 9.34 23.28
N SER A 11 -15.47 8.03 23.14
CA SER A 11 -15.92 7.30 21.96
C SER A 11 -17.15 6.51 22.36
N SER A 12 -18.31 7.12 22.13
CA SER A 12 -19.62 6.50 22.25
C SER A 12 -20.17 6.25 20.85
N GLU A 13 -20.06 5.01 20.37
CA GLU A 13 -21.12 4.41 19.56
C GLU A 13 -21.07 2.88 19.65
N SER A 14 -21.94 2.35 20.51
CA SER A 14 -22.13 0.93 20.75
C SER A 14 -23.06 0.36 19.69
N ASN A 15 -22.50 -0.08 18.57
CA ASN A 15 -23.18 -0.93 17.61
C ASN A 15 -22.63 -2.35 17.83
N ASN A 16 -23.36 -3.20 18.56
CA ASN A 16 -22.98 -4.58 18.89
C ASN A 16 -22.94 -5.54 17.66
N THR A 17 -22.43 -5.09 16.51
CA THR A 17 -21.84 -6.01 15.55
C THR A 17 -20.56 -6.53 16.18
N ARG A 18 -20.54 -7.81 16.60
CA ARG A 18 -19.30 -8.47 16.99
C ARG A 18 -18.32 -8.33 15.82
N ALA A 19 -17.40 -7.38 15.91
CA ALA A 19 -16.39 -7.16 14.90
C ALA A 19 -15.51 -8.42 14.90
N VAL A 20 -15.66 -9.23 13.86
CA VAL A 20 -14.79 -10.38 13.64
C VAL A 20 -13.49 -9.83 13.08
N SER A 21 -12.38 -10.06 13.78
CA SER A 21 -11.06 -9.65 13.30
C SER A 21 -10.78 -10.35 11.97
N ILE A 22 -10.29 -9.59 11.00
CA ILE A 22 -9.86 -10.13 9.69
C ILE A 22 -8.80 -11.23 9.89
N GLU A 23 -7.94 -11.11 10.91
CA GLU A 23 -6.93 -12.12 11.27
C GLU A 23 -7.51 -13.46 11.75
N SER A 24 -8.81 -13.54 12.01
CA SER A 24 -9.49 -14.80 12.35
C SER A 24 -9.99 -15.58 11.13
N LEU A 25 -9.90 -14.99 9.93
CA LEU A 25 -10.23 -15.67 8.68
C LEU A 25 -9.14 -16.67 8.29
N PRO A 26 -9.48 -17.71 7.49
CA PRO A 26 -8.49 -18.63 6.96
C PRO A 26 -7.41 -17.90 6.16
N THR A 27 -6.15 -18.28 6.39
CA THR A 27 -4.98 -17.68 5.75
C THR A 27 -5.09 -17.67 4.22
N ASP A 28 -5.65 -18.71 3.62
CA ASP A 28 -5.78 -18.82 2.16
C ASP A 28 -6.73 -17.76 1.58
N VAL A 29 -7.85 -17.49 2.27
CA VAL A 29 -8.81 -16.44 1.87
C VAL A 29 -8.17 -15.07 2.02
N LEU A 30 -7.44 -14.84 3.11
CA LEU A 30 -6.72 -13.59 3.33
C LEU A 30 -5.63 -13.38 2.28
N ARG A 31 -4.86 -14.42 1.95
CA ARG A 31 -3.83 -14.37 0.90
C ARG A 31 -4.44 -14.04 -0.46
N GLU A 32 -5.59 -14.61 -0.78
CA GLU A 32 -6.28 -14.36 -2.04
C GLU A 32 -6.72 -12.89 -2.14
N VAL A 33 -7.43 -12.39 -1.12
CA VAL A 33 -7.95 -11.02 -1.07
C VAL A 33 -6.81 -10.00 -1.06
N VAL A 34 -5.79 -10.23 -0.22
CA VAL A 34 -4.58 -9.39 -0.17
C VAL A 34 -3.90 -9.37 -1.54
N GLY A 35 -3.76 -10.52 -2.19
CA GLY A 35 -3.17 -10.60 -3.52
C GLY A 35 -3.96 -9.81 -4.57
N ILE A 36 -5.30 -9.80 -4.51
CA ILE A 36 -6.15 -8.99 -5.41
C ILE A 36 -5.94 -7.49 -5.12
N VAL A 37 -6.18 -7.07 -3.88
CA VAL A 37 -6.09 -5.66 -3.47
C VAL A 37 -4.70 -5.08 -3.75
N ALA A 38 -3.65 -5.84 -3.44
CA ALA A 38 -2.28 -5.40 -3.67
C ALA A 38 -1.89 -5.36 -5.16
N SER A 39 -2.54 -6.17 -6.00
CA SER A 39 -2.24 -6.20 -7.44
C SER A 39 -2.85 -4.99 -8.14
N GLU A 40 -4.09 -4.65 -7.80
CA GLU A 40 -4.87 -3.57 -8.43
C GLU A 40 -4.26 -2.18 -8.20
N SER A 41 -3.50 -1.98 -7.12
CA SER A 41 -3.01 -0.67 -6.75
C SER A 41 -1.78 -0.75 -5.83
N ILE A 42 -0.71 -0.05 -6.23
CA ILE A 42 0.52 0.06 -5.43
C ILE A 42 0.30 0.80 -4.10
N VAL A 43 -0.66 1.72 -4.09
CA VAL A 43 -1.05 2.46 -2.88
C VAL A 43 -1.76 1.53 -1.91
N ASP A 44 -2.65 0.68 -2.42
CA ASP A 44 -3.36 -0.29 -1.58
C ASP A 44 -2.44 -1.39 -1.07
N LEU A 45 -1.47 -1.85 -1.88
CA LEU A 45 -0.39 -2.71 -1.41
C LEU A 45 0.37 -2.07 -0.23
N HIS A 46 0.77 -0.81 -0.36
CA HIS A 46 1.45 -0.09 0.72
C HIS A 46 0.58 0.02 1.98
N ASN A 47 -0.70 0.34 1.83
CA ASN A 47 -1.64 0.43 2.94
C ASN A 47 -1.83 -0.91 3.65
N VAL A 48 -1.98 -2.01 2.91
CA VAL A 48 -2.10 -3.38 3.45
C VAL A 48 -0.87 -3.76 4.28
N LYS A 49 0.34 -3.38 3.83
CA LYS A 49 1.58 -3.59 4.60
C LYS A 49 1.61 -2.86 5.93
N LEU A 50 0.98 -1.69 6.01
CA LEU A 50 0.92 -0.88 7.23
C LEU A 50 -0.19 -1.34 8.20
N CYS A 51 -1.22 -2.05 7.71
CA CYS A 51 -2.35 -2.46 8.54
C CYS A 51 -1.97 -3.43 9.67
N SER A 52 -1.22 -4.49 9.37
CA SER A 52 -0.78 -5.43 10.41
C SER A 52 0.47 -6.23 9.99
N LYS A 53 1.19 -6.74 10.99
CA LYS A 53 2.37 -7.60 10.76
C LYS A 53 2.01 -8.89 10.03
N PHE A 54 0.80 -9.39 10.24
CA PHE A 54 0.30 -10.59 9.58
C PHE A 54 0.08 -10.33 8.08
N LEU A 55 -0.64 -9.25 7.74
CA LEU A 55 -0.87 -8.86 6.36
C LEU A 55 0.43 -8.49 5.64
N CYS A 56 1.37 -7.83 6.32
CA CYS A 56 2.70 -7.54 5.78
C CYS A 56 3.43 -8.83 5.36
N LYS A 57 3.43 -9.86 6.22
CA LYS A 57 4.04 -11.16 5.87
C LYS A 57 3.33 -11.83 4.69
N LEU A 58 2.00 -11.74 4.64
CA LEU A 58 1.23 -12.26 3.49
C LEU A 58 1.59 -11.52 2.20
N THR A 59 1.88 -10.22 2.23
CA THR A 59 2.27 -9.50 1.01
C THR A 59 3.65 -9.89 0.50
N GLU A 60 4.55 -10.33 1.39
CA GLU A 60 5.92 -10.75 1.10
C GLU A 60 6.03 -12.23 0.71
N GLU A 61 4.92 -12.96 0.74
CA GLU A 61 4.87 -14.34 0.27
C GLU A 61 5.12 -14.39 -1.24
N LYS A 62 5.75 -15.46 -1.71
CA LYS A 62 6.19 -15.58 -3.10
C LYS A 62 5.01 -15.49 -4.07
N ASP A 63 3.88 -16.08 -3.70
CA ASP A 63 2.67 -16.15 -4.52
C ASP A 63 1.98 -14.79 -4.68
N THR A 64 1.89 -14.00 -3.62
CA THR A 64 1.33 -12.64 -3.65
C THR A 64 2.26 -11.69 -4.40
N GLN A 65 3.57 -11.78 -4.15
CA GLN A 65 4.55 -10.95 -4.85
C GLN A 65 4.57 -11.25 -6.35
N GLN A 66 4.40 -12.51 -6.74
CA GLN A 66 4.28 -12.91 -8.13
C GLN A 66 3.00 -12.35 -8.77
N ARG A 67 1.84 -12.44 -8.10
CA ARG A 67 0.58 -11.83 -8.59
C ARG A 67 0.69 -10.33 -8.77
N VAL A 68 1.21 -9.63 -7.76
CA VAL A 68 1.46 -8.18 -7.83
C VAL A 68 2.42 -7.86 -8.97
N SER A 69 3.49 -8.65 -9.15
CA SER A 69 4.48 -8.42 -10.21
C SER A 69 3.94 -8.64 -11.62
N PHE A 70 3.08 -9.65 -11.83
CA PHE A 70 2.43 -9.88 -13.12
C PHE A 70 1.42 -8.77 -13.45
N HIS A 71 0.62 -8.36 -12.47
CA HIS A 71 -0.33 -7.27 -12.69
C HIS A 71 0.39 -5.94 -12.96
N ASN A 72 1.54 -5.71 -12.30
CA ASN A 72 2.34 -4.51 -12.44
C ASN A 72 3.49 -4.66 -13.46
N GLU A 73 3.49 -5.68 -14.33
CA GLU A 73 4.58 -5.90 -15.29
C GLU A 73 4.77 -4.71 -16.23
N GLY A 74 3.66 -4.06 -16.62
CA GLY A 74 3.69 -2.80 -17.37
C GLY A 74 4.36 -1.65 -16.60
N LEU A 75 4.13 -1.55 -15.29
CA LEU A 75 4.81 -0.56 -14.43
C LEU A 75 6.29 -0.91 -14.24
N ARG A 76 6.63 -2.19 -14.06
CA ARG A 76 8.04 -2.62 -14.01
C ARG A 76 8.75 -2.25 -15.31
N HIS A 77 8.15 -2.46 -16.47
CA HIS A 77 8.74 -2.02 -17.74
C HIS A 77 8.88 -0.49 -17.82
N TYR A 78 7.85 0.25 -17.38
CA TYR A 78 7.86 1.71 -17.34
C TYR A 78 8.95 2.29 -16.42
N PHE A 79 9.19 1.65 -15.28
CA PHE A 79 10.19 2.08 -14.29
C PHE A 79 11.60 1.52 -14.50
N ASN A 80 11.75 0.28 -14.99
CA ASN A 80 13.03 -0.45 -15.07
C ASN A 80 13.71 -0.45 -16.45
N ASN A 81 13.17 0.22 -17.47
CA ASN A 81 13.66 0.17 -18.85
C ASN A 81 15.22 0.09 -18.93
N PRO A 82 15.81 -1.09 -19.21
CA PRO A 82 17.27 -1.29 -19.13
C PRO A 82 17.97 -1.08 -20.48
N GLU A 83 17.22 -0.84 -21.56
CA GLU A 83 17.76 -0.78 -22.90
C GLU A 83 18.10 0.66 -23.28
N GLY A 84 19.27 1.08 -22.82
CA GLY A 84 20.17 2.02 -23.50
C GLY A 84 19.60 3.37 -23.90
N ASP A 85 19.35 4.26 -22.95
CA ASP A 85 19.78 5.65 -23.12
C ASP A 85 20.07 6.31 -21.77
N VAL A 86 21.12 7.11 -21.77
CA VAL A 86 21.87 7.51 -20.58
C VAL A 86 21.26 8.79 -19.99
N ASP A 87 20.01 8.75 -19.53
CA ASP A 87 19.51 9.69 -18.50
C ASP A 87 18.05 9.35 -18.08
N GLY A 88 17.92 8.48 -17.07
CA GLY A 88 16.73 8.45 -16.21
C GLY A 88 15.51 7.69 -16.67
N GLY A 89 15.28 6.52 -16.05
CA GLY A 89 14.06 5.71 -16.21
C GLY A 89 12.75 6.46 -15.88
N GLY A 90 11.61 5.77 -15.98
CA GLY A 90 10.28 6.36 -15.80
C GLY A 90 10.09 7.14 -14.50
N LEU A 91 10.82 6.81 -13.43
CA LEU A 91 10.82 7.55 -12.18
C LEU A 91 11.46 8.93 -12.27
N GLN A 92 12.57 9.06 -13.02
CA GLN A 92 13.22 10.35 -13.24
C GLN A 92 12.37 11.25 -14.12
N ARG A 93 11.71 10.69 -15.15
CA ARG A 93 10.71 11.41 -15.95
C ARG A 93 9.53 11.92 -15.10
N LEU A 94 9.02 11.08 -14.20
CA LEU A 94 7.97 11.47 -13.27
C LEU A 94 8.42 12.59 -12.33
N LYS A 95 9.65 12.48 -11.79
CA LYS A 95 10.25 13.51 -10.95
C LYS A 95 10.42 14.83 -11.70
N THR A 96 10.97 14.80 -12.92
CA THR A 96 11.13 15.99 -13.75
C THR A 96 9.78 16.61 -14.10
N ALA A 97 8.75 15.82 -14.42
CA ALA A 97 7.41 16.34 -14.68
C ALA A 97 6.82 17.04 -13.44
N ALA A 98 6.91 16.41 -12.26
CA ALA A 98 6.47 17.01 -11.00
C ALA A 98 7.21 18.31 -10.67
N GLU A 99 8.51 18.39 -10.96
CA GLU A 99 9.33 19.59 -10.76
C GLU A 99 9.10 20.67 -11.84
N SER A 100 8.70 20.27 -13.06
CA SER A 100 8.55 21.16 -14.22
C SER A 100 7.15 21.77 -14.33
N ASP A 101 6.10 21.03 -13.95
CA ASP A 101 4.72 21.56 -13.93
C ASP A 101 4.52 22.68 -12.89
N HIS A 102 5.48 22.87 -11.98
CA HIS A 102 5.49 24.01 -11.07
C HIS A 102 6.05 25.31 -11.68
N LYS A 103 6.68 25.25 -12.87
CA LYS A 103 7.35 26.41 -13.49
C LYS A 103 6.52 27.14 -14.56
N CYS A 104 5.42 26.55 -15.04
CA CYS A 104 4.54 27.15 -16.05
C CYS A 104 3.22 27.68 -15.47
N ALA A 105 3.02 27.60 -14.15
CA ALA A 105 1.89 28.21 -13.44
C ALA A 105 2.22 29.65 -12.99
N LYS A 106 2.64 30.51 -13.92
CA LYS A 106 2.45 31.97 -13.83
C LYS A 106 2.77 32.68 -15.13
#